data_AF-A0A8X7BP53-F1
#
_entry.id   AF-A0A8X7BP53-F1
#
_cell.length_a   1.000
_cell.length_b   1.000
_cell.length_c   1.000
_cell.angle_alpha   90.00
_cell.angle_beta   90.00
_cell.angle_gamma   90.00
#
_symmetry.space_group_name_H-M   'P 1'
#
loop_
_entity.id
_entity.type
_entity.pdbx_description
1 polymer ?
#
loop_
_entity_poly.entity_id
_entity_poly.type
_entity_poly.pdbx_seq_one_letter_code
_entity_poly.pdbx_strand_id
1 'polypeptide(L)'
;MERGHSMEFVGNYKDVEISVIAWKDNKTVLMTSTFSGEKPLGKVMRYDKTKNRVEIIKPHVIEKYNKHMGGVDLLDSTIARHKILMRSKKWYMTIFFICYT
;
A
#
# COMPACT_ATOMS: atom_id res chain seq x y z
N MET A 1 20.72 2.51 -8.38
CA MET A 1 19.38 2.27 -8.97
C MET A 1 18.81 3.61 -9.38
N GLU A 2 18.53 3.77 -10.66
CA GLU A 2 17.81 4.93 -11.18
C GLU A 2 16.33 4.87 -10.77
N ARG A 3 15.65 6.02 -10.85
CA ARG A 3 14.23 6.12 -10.49
C ARG A 3 13.39 5.33 -11.50
N GLY A 4 12.53 4.43 -11.00
CA GLY A 4 11.74 3.49 -11.80
C GLY A 4 12.36 2.11 -11.95
N HIS A 5 13.61 1.91 -11.52
CA HIS A 5 14.23 0.59 -11.54
C HIS A 5 13.61 -0.34 -10.48
N SER A 6 13.29 -1.57 -10.89
CA SER A 6 12.86 -2.65 -10.00
C SER A 6 13.74 -3.88 -10.13
N MET A 7 13.87 -4.64 -9.05
CA MET A 7 14.46 -5.97 -9.02
C MET A 7 13.52 -6.90 -8.30
N GLU A 8 13.33 -8.09 -8.85
CA GLU A 8 12.52 -9.15 -8.27
C GLU A 8 13.41 -10.32 -7.84
N PHE A 9 13.16 -10.82 -6.64
CA PHE A 9 13.76 -12.03 -6.08
C PHE A 9 12.64 -12.99 -5.73
N VAL A 10 12.61 -14.14 -6.40
CA VAL A 10 11.63 -15.20 -6.14
C VAL A 10 12.30 -16.29 -5.32
N GLY A 11 11.67 -16.66 -4.20
CA GLY A 11 12.10 -17.75 -3.34
C GLY A 11 10.94 -18.70 -3.08
N ASN A 12 11.24 -20.00 -2.90
CA ASN A 12 10.24 -21.00 -2.53
C ASN A 12 10.45 -21.42 -1.07
N TYR A 13 9.39 -21.40 -0.29
CA TYR A 13 9.38 -21.87 1.10
C TYR A 13 8.15 -22.75 1.34
N LYS A 14 8.36 -24.03 1.64
CA LYS A 14 7.28 -25.01 1.89
C LYS A 14 6.21 -25.01 0.78
N ASP A 15 6.64 -25.14 -0.47
CA ASP A 15 5.78 -25.11 -1.67
C ASP A 15 4.99 -23.80 -1.87
N VAL A 16 5.36 -22.73 -1.17
CA VAL A 16 4.83 -21.38 -1.38
C VAL A 16 5.89 -20.53 -2.08
N GLU A 17 5.53 -20.01 -3.24
CA GLU A 17 6.33 -19.04 -3.97
C GLU A 17 6.18 -17.65 -3.32
N ILE A 18 7.31 -17.05 -2.95
CA ILE A 18 7.39 -15.75 -2.32
C ILE A 18 8.22 -14.85 -3.25
N SER A 19 7.60 -13.76 -3.71
CA SER A 19 8.25 -12.74 -4.53
C SER A 19 8.58 -11.52 -3.67
N VAL A 20 9.85 -11.14 -3.65
CA VAL A 20 10.36 -9.93 -2.98
C VAL A 20 10.82 -8.96 -4.06
N ILE A 21 10.25 -7.76 -4.06
CA ILE A 21 10.51 -6.74 -5.07
C ILE A 21 11.10 -5.50 -4.41
N ALA A 22 12.26 -5.08 -4.91
CA ALA A 22 12.89 -3.81 -4.55
C ALA A 22 12.66 -2.81 -5.69
N TRP A 23 11.86 -1.78 -5.44
CA TRP A 23 11.54 -0.72 -6.42
C TRP A 23 12.06 0.64 -5.96
N LYS A 24 12.68 1.38 -6.86
CA LYS A 24 13.22 2.72 -6.58
C LYS A 24 12.31 3.82 -7.10
N ASP A 25 11.55 4.47 -6.21
CA ASP A 25 10.96 5.78 -6.49
C ASP A 25 11.86 6.88 -5.90
N ASN A 26 11.33 7.80 -5.09
CA ASN A 26 12.15 8.76 -4.33
C ASN A 26 13.06 8.04 -3.31
N LYS A 27 12.51 7.01 -2.66
CA LYS A 27 13.22 6.09 -1.77
C LYS A 27 13.04 4.68 -2.28
N THR A 28 13.91 3.77 -1.85
CA THR A 28 13.78 2.35 -2.17
C THR A 28 12.62 1.78 -1.36
N VAL A 29 11.66 1.19 -2.04
CA VAL A 29 10.51 0.51 -1.46
C VAL A 29 10.76 -0.99 -1.62
N LEU A 30 10.70 -1.71 -0.52
CA LEU A 30 10.73 -3.17 -0.51
C LEU A 30 9.31 -3.68 -0.33
N MET A 31 8.89 -4.61 -1.18
CA MET A 31 7.59 -5.27 -1.13
C MET A 31 7.79 -6.77 -1.14
N THR A 32 6.99 -7.48 -0.35
CA THR A 32 6.96 -8.95 -0.35
C THR A 32 5.54 -9.39 -0.61
N SER A 33 5.35 -10.32 -1.53
CA SER A 33 4.04 -10.87 -1.83
C SER A 33 4.14 -12.35 -2.23
N THR A 34 3.07 -13.09 -1.96
CA THR A 34 2.91 -14.50 -2.36
C THR A 34 2.02 -14.66 -3.60
N PHE A 35 1.48 -13.57 -4.14
CA PHE A 35 0.43 -13.63 -5.16
C PHE A 35 0.69 -12.72 -6.37
N SER A 36 1.66 -11.80 -6.29
CA SER A 36 1.93 -10.85 -7.36
C SER A 36 3.40 -10.46 -7.43
N GLY A 37 3.98 -10.71 -8.61
CA GLY A 37 5.35 -10.35 -8.91
C GLY A 37 5.49 -8.95 -9.51
N GLU A 38 6.61 -8.76 -10.21
CA GLU A 38 6.97 -7.52 -10.89
C GLU A 38 6.10 -7.29 -12.13
N LYS A 39 5.80 -8.35 -12.87
CA LYS A 39 5.06 -8.30 -14.15
C LYS A 39 3.54 -8.43 -13.94
N PRO A 40 2.71 -7.77 -14.78
CA PRO A 40 3.08 -6.84 -15.85
C PRO A 40 3.55 -5.48 -15.30
N LEU A 41 4.58 -4.91 -15.94
CA LEU A 41 5.06 -3.57 -15.60
C LEU A 41 4.02 -2.52 -16.00
N GLY A 42 3.61 -1.70 -15.04
CA GLY A 42 2.76 -0.55 -15.26
C GLY A 42 3.59 0.72 -15.47
N LYS A 43 2.94 1.76 -16.01
CA LYS A 43 3.51 3.11 -16.09
C LYS A 43 2.72 4.05 -15.20
N VAL A 44 3.39 5.00 -14.57
CA VAL A 44 2.75 6.03 -13.75
C VAL A 44 3.43 7.37 -13.95
N MET A 45 2.62 8.41 -14.12
CA MET A 45 3.11 9.78 -14.19
C MET A 45 3.37 10.30 -12.78
N ARG A 46 4.61 10.72 -12.52
CA ARG A 46 5.01 11.31 -11.23
C ARG A 46 5.67 12.64 -11.45
N TYR A 47 5.53 13.51 -10.46
CA TYR A 47 6.28 14.76 -10.43
C TYR A 47 7.73 14.49 -10.03
N ASP A 48 8.64 15.12 -10.73
CA ASP A 48 10.04 15.20 -10.35
C ASP A 48 10.31 16.43 -9.49
N LYS A 49 11.51 16.52 -8.92
CA LYS A 49 11.93 17.66 -8.07
C LYS A 49 11.82 19.01 -8.80
N THR A 50 11.94 19.00 -10.12
CA THR A 50 11.78 20.15 -11.00
C THR A 50 10.31 20.44 -11.38
N LYS A 51 9.34 19.78 -10.73
CA LYS A 51 7.89 19.86 -10.99
C LYS A 51 7.45 19.44 -12.40
N ASN A 52 8.34 18.84 -13.18
CA ASN A 52 7.99 18.20 -14.44
C ASN A 52 7.31 16.85 -14.19
N ARG A 53 6.38 16.47 -15.07
CA ARG A 53 5.76 15.14 -15.04
C ARG A 53 6.65 14.17 -15.82
N VAL A 54 7.16 13.15 -15.13
CA VAL A 54 7.99 12.09 -15.70
C VAL A 54 7.23 10.77 -15.65
N GLU A 55 7.32 10.00 -16.72
CA GLU A 55 6.78 8.65 -16.78
C GLU A 55 7.75 7.69 -16.09
N ILE A 56 7.27 6.96 -15.09
CA ILE A 56 8.07 6.02 -14.30
C ILE A 56 7.46 4.63 -14.42
N ILE A 57 8.32 3.63 -14.61
CA ILE A 57 7.93 2.23 -14.60
C ILE A 57 7.64 1.81 -13.15
N LYS A 58 6.47 1.20 -12.93
CA LYS A 58 6.04 0.65 -11.65
C LYS A 58 5.80 -0.87 -11.75
N PRO A 59 6.22 -1.66 -10.76
CA PRO A 59 5.86 -3.07 -10.65
C PRO A 59 4.35 -3.27 -10.43
N HIS A 60 3.82 -4.41 -10.88
CA HIS A 60 2.41 -4.78 -10.67
C HIS A 60 2.05 -4.85 -9.19
N VAL A 61 2.94 -5.42 -8.35
CA VAL A 61 2.72 -5.52 -6.90
C VAL A 61 2.43 -4.17 -6.25
N ILE A 62 3.08 -3.08 -6.70
CA ILE A 62 2.92 -1.73 -6.15
C ILE A 62 1.54 -1.18 -6.49
N GLU A 63 1.09 -1.41 -7.72
CA GLU A 63 -0.26 -1.03 -8.14
C GLU A 63 -1.32 -1.78 -7.33
N LYS A 64 -1.15 -3.09 -7.18
CA LYS A 64 -2.11 -3.91 -6.44
C LYS A 64 -2.15 -3.55 -4.96
N TYR A 65 -1.00 -3.28 -4.35
CA TYR A 65 -0.92 -2.77 -2.99
C TYR A 65 -1.67 -1.44 -2.85
N ASN A 66 -1.35 -0.43 -3.67
CA ASN A 66 -1.97 0.89 -3.58
C ASN A 66 -3.49 0.85 -3.81
N LYS A 67 -3.99 -0.08 -4.63
CA LYS A 67 -5.44 -0.28 -4.84
C LYS A 67 -6.16 -0.76 -3.57
N HIS A 68 -5.51 -1.57 -2.74
CA HIS A 68 -6.15 -2.19 -1.57
C HIS A 68 -5.72 -1.56 -0.22
N MET A 69 -4.66 -0.75 -0.20
CA MET A 69 -4.14 -0.12 1.02
C MET A 69 -5.19 0.76 1.73
N GLY A 70 -6.07 1.41 0.98
CA GLY A 70 -7.00 2.42 1.51
C GLY A 70 -8.16 1.90 2.36
N GLY A 71 -8.31 0.58 2.56
CA GLY A 71 -9.43 0.04 3.33
C GLY A 71 -9.44 0.49 4.79
N VAL A 72 -8.28 0.46 5.46
CA VAL A 72 -8.13 0.86 6.86
C VAL A 72 -8.25 2.38 7.00
N ASP A 73 -7.58 3.15 6.15
CA ASP A 73 -7.63 4.61 6.18
C ASP A 73 -9.05 5.15 5.93
N LEU A 74 -9.85 4.46 5.11
CA LEU A 74 -11.24 4.82 4.86
C LEU A 74 -12.11 4.60 6.11
N LEU A 75 -11.90 3.49 6.82
CA LEU A 75 -12.56 3.21 8.09
C LEU A 75 -12.20 4.28 9.12
N ASP A 76 -10.91 4.58 9.29
CA ASP A 76 -10.44 5.61 10.21
C ASP A 76 -10.99 7.00 9.87
N SER A 77 -11.06 7.35 8.57
CA SER A 77 -11.69 8.58 8.11
C SER A 77 -13.18 8.64 8.46
N THR A 78 -13.87 7.50 8.35
CA THR A 78 -15.30 7.38 8.66
C THR A 78 -15.55 7.51 10.16
N ILE A 79 -14.73 6.87 11.00
CA ILE A 79 -14.75 6.99 12.47
C ILE A 79 -14.44 8.43 12.89
N ALA A 80 -13.44 9.08 12.27
CA ALA A 80 -13.08 10.46 12.58
C ALA A 80 -14.17 11.46 12.18
N ARG A 81 -14.89 11.20 11.08
CA ARG A 81 -15.99 12.05 10.59
C ARG A 81 -17.25 11.88 11.45
N HIS A 82 -17.61 10.64 11.79
CA HIS A 82 -18.73 10.34 12.66
C HIS A 82 -18.24 10.31 14.11
N LYS A 83 -18.01 11.50 14.67
CA LYS A 83 -17.60 11.63 16.07
C LYS A 83 -18.64 10.95 16.95
N ILE A 84 -18.24 9.88 17.64
CA ILE A 84 -19.04 9.25 18.68
C ILE A 84 -19.33 10.32 19.74
N LEU A 85 -20.57 10.82 19.76
CA LEU A 85 -21.01 11.90 20.66
C LEU A 85 -20.96 11.48 22.14
N MET A 86 -20.88 10.17 22.40
CA MET A 86 -20.87 9.59 23.74
C MET A 86 -19.47 9.23 24.21
N ARG A 87 -18.94 10.00 25.17
CA ARG A 87 -17.72 9.62 25.90
C ARG A 87 -18.09 8.67 27.03
N SER A 88 -17.57 7.45 26.99
CA SER A 88 -17.69 6.47 28.08
C SER A 88 -16.32 6.17 28.69
N LYS A 89 -16.27 5.96 30.01
CA LYS A 89 -15.06 5.50 30.72
C LYS A 89 -14.83 3.98 30.57
N LYS A 90 -15.82 3.26 30.05
CA LYS A 90 -15.80 1.82 29.85
C LYS A 90 -15.26 1.52 28.46
N TRP A 91 -14.04 0.97 28.36
CA TRP A 91 -13.36 0.73 27.08
C TRP A 91 -14.17 -0.12 26.08
N TYR A 92 -14.96 -1.09 26.55
CA TYR A 92 -15.80 -1.92 25.68
C TYR A 92 -16.92 -1.13 24.97
N MET A 93 -17.40 -0.02 25.55
CA MET A 93 -18.40 0.83 24.91
C MET A 93 -17.84 1.51 23.67
N THR A 94 -16.53 1.78 23.62
CA THR A 94 -15.86 2.32 22.44
C THR A 94 -15.98 1.37 21.25
N ILE A 95 -15.80 0.07 21.47
CA ILE A 95 -15.96 -0.96 20.43
C ILE A 95 -17.42 -1.03 19.97
N PHE A 96 -18.36 -1.03 20.91
CA PHE A 96 -19.80 -1.02 20.59
C PHE A 96 -20.17 0.18 19.70
N PHE A 97 -19.72 1.39 20.03
CA PHE A 97 -20.02 2.57 19.23
C PHE A 97 -19.35 2.57 17.85
N ILE A 98 -18.14 2.03 17.72
CA ILE A 98 -17.45 1.87 16.43
C ILE A 98 -18.18 0.85 15.53
N CYS A 99 -18.80 -0.19 16.09
CA CYS A 99 -19.52 -1.21 15.32
C CYS A 99 -20.96 -0.83 14.97
N TYR A 100 -21.63 0.00 15.77
CA TYR A 100 -23.03 0.41 15.56
C TYR A 100 -23.18 1.71 14.75
N THR A 101 -22.08 2.33 14.35
CA THR A 101 -22.04 3.52 13.47
C THR A 101 -21.48 3.13 12.12
#